data_AF-A0A7D7ZNN2-F1
#
_entry.id   AF-A0A7D7ZNN2-F1
#
_cell.length_a   1.000
_cell.length_b   1.000
_cell.length_c   1.000
_cell.angle_alpha   90.00
_cell.angle_beta   90.00
_cell.angle_gamma   90.00
#
_symmetry.space_group_name_H-M   'P 1'
#
loop_
_entity.id
_entity.type
_entity.pdbx_description
1 polymer ?
#
loop_
_entity_poly.entity_id
_entity_poly.type
_entity_poly.pdbx_seq_one_letter_code
_entity_poly.pdbx_strand_id
1 'polypeptide(L)'
;MKLTWRFSLWFSAFALFLIALSRMRAPYLWAETQFLFTYDMGFQRRGLFGEILSWAYPVGMSQTDVHSVALLMSMTVAFATFFYFRDRFQVAEPGGILLLLFATSIGTATVIGNTGYLDQLLVVLTLIAVSMQSTTVGIVLRLVMVAVGVLVHENMLPYFAPLIGLELWLRRPEAPMVNRLMMALIMPVFATVIAALVIVFGTYPLESSAALHAYIDSRALGFDFRPDTLDPLVDLPAGQGVHAEAWATNDYIFRLTSYGGVGFVMIALTFLPMLAAMSHRPLVDRIAATGAIVAPLSLMVVAFDVSRFMAIALLNVFLVAAMMLSRDEKFARNLSARLSPNLVVSILVLSGIFVLRDLNIDPRGLSGSA
;
A
#
# COMPACT_ATOMS: atom_id res chain seq x y z
N MET A 1 -0.53 -28.93 -10.83
CA MET A 1 -1.97 -28.65 -11.09
C MET A 1 -2.04 -27.70 -12.27
N LYS A 2 -2.55 -28.14 -13.43
CA LYS A 2 -2.66 -27.26 -14.61
C LYS A 2 -4.02 -26.59 -14.62
N LEU A 3 -4.16 -25.48 -13.88
CA LEU A 3 -5.26 -24.54 -14.12
C LEU A 3 -4.98 -23.86 -15.45
N THR A 4 -5.98 -23.80 -16.32
CA THR A 4 -5.82 -23.04 -17.57
C THR A 4 -5.74 -21.56 -17.21
N TRP A 5 -4.86 -20.81 -17.89
CA TRP A 5 -4.74 -19.36 -17.71
C TRP A 5 -6.10 -18.66 -17.82
N ARG A 6 -6.95 -19.09 -18.78
CA ARG A 6 -8.31 -18.56 -18.97
C ARG A 6 -9.19 -18.75 -17.73
N PHE A 7 -9.20 -19.94 -17.13
CA PHE A 7 -9.96 -20.18 -15.91
C PHE A 7 -9.48 -19.27 -14.78
N SER A 8 -8.17 -19.24 -14.54
CA SER A 8 -7.56 -18.37 -13.52
C SER A 8 -7.89 -16.91 -13.74
N LEU A 9 -7.84 -16.43 -14.99
CA LEU A 9 -8.16 -15.05 -15.35
C LEU A 9 -9.61 -14.70 -15.00
N TRP A 10 -10.57 -15.49 -15.48
CA TRP A 10 -11.99 -15.25 -15.24
C TRP A 10 -12.34 -15.33 -13.77
N PHE A 11 -11.82 -16.34 -13.06
CA PHE A 11 -12.06 -16.47 -11.63
C PHE A 11 -11.42 -15.33 -10.83
N SER A 12 -10.22 -14.87 -11.21
CA SER A 12 -9.58 -13.72 -10.55
C SER A 12 -10.36 -12.43 -10.78
N ALA A 13 -10.85 -12.19 -11.99
CA ALA A 13 -11.72 -11.05 -12.29
C ALA A 13 -13.03 -11.11 -11.49
N PHE A 14 -13.65 -12.29 -11.42
CA PHE A 14 -14.86 -12.50 -10.62
C PHE A 14 -14.59 -12.30 -9.12
N ALA A 15 -13.48 -12.81 -8.59
CA ALA A 15 -13.09 -12.62 -7.19
C ALA A 15 -12.88 -11.13 -6.87
N LEU A 16 -12.20 -10.38 -7.75
CA LEU A 16 -12.03 -8.94 -7.58
C LEU A 16 -13.36 -8.19 -7.63
N PHE A 17 -14.27 -8.59 -8.52
CA PHE A 17 -15.61 -8.02 -8.58
C PHE A 17 -16.38 -8.27 -7.27
N LEU A 18 -16.35 -9.49 -6.73
CA LEU A 18 -16.98 -9.82 -5.45
C LEU A 18 -16.33 -9.06 -4.28
N ILE A 19 -15.01 -8.90 -4.28
CA ILE A 19 -14.30 -8.09 -3.29
C ILE A 19 -14.74 -6.64 -3.40
N ALA A 20 -14.77 -6.06 -4.60
CA ALA A 20 -15.23 -4.68 -4.80
C ALA A 20 -16.66 -4.49 -4.29
N LEU A 21 -17.59 -5.39 -4.64
CA LEU A 21 -18.98 -5.33 -4.18
C LEU A 21 -19.12 -5.46 -2.66
N SER A 22 -18.31 -6.30 -2.02
CA SER A 22 -18.45 -6.60 -0.58
C SER A 22 -17.61 -5.68 0.32
N ARG A 23 -16.54 -5.08 -0.23
CA ARG A 23 -15.54 -4.32 0.53
C ARG A 23 -15.50 -2.85 0.23
N MET A 24 -15.86 -2.41 -0.97
CA MET A 24 -15.95 -0.96 -1.20
C MET A 24 -17.14 -0.43 -0.40
N ARG A 25 -16.82 0.48 0.50
CA ARG A 25 -17.76 1.15 1.40
C ARG A 25 -17.58 2.65 1.23
N ALA A 26 -18.48 3.43 1.82
CA ALA A 26 -18.20 4.85 1.99
C ALA A 26 -16.84 5.01 2.68
N PRO A 27 -15.99 5.96 2.22
CA PRO A 27 -14.72 6.22 2.87
C PRO A 27 -14.92 6.53 4.35
N TYR A 28 -13.95 6.11 5.18
CA TYR A 28 -13.96 6.48 6.59
C TYR A 28 -13.74 7.99 6.73
N LEU A 29 -14.33 8.63 7.75
CA LEU A 29 -14.18 10.08 8.00
C LEU A 29 -12.71 10.54 7.98
N TRP A 30 -11.78 9.69 8.44
CA TRP A 30 -10.34 9.96 8.35
C TRP A 30 -9.85 10.13 6.90
N ALA A 31 -10.25 9.23 6.00
CA ALA A 31 -9.92 9.32 4.58
C ALA A 31 -10.63 10.50 3.91
N GLU A 32 -11.89 10.77 4.27
CA GLU A 32 -12.64 11.93 3.78
C GLU A 32 -11.95 13.25 4.11
N THR A 33 -11.53 13.40 5.37
CA THR A 33 -10.86 14.62 5.87
C THR A 33 -9.57 14.92 5.12
N GLN A 34 -8.80 13.89 4.73
CA GLN A 34 -7.55 14.06 3.99
C GLN A 34 -7.73 14.69 2.60
N PHE A 35 -8.91 14.56 1.98
CA PHE A 35 -9.18 15.19 0.69
C PHE A 35 -9.38 16.71 0.79
N LEU A 36 -9.60 17.22 2.01
CA LEU A 36 -9.79 18.64 2.28
C LEU A 36 -8.47 19.39 2.52
N PHE A 37 -7.34 18.68 2.62
CA PHE A 37 -6.03 19.29 2.85
C PHE A 37 -5.52 19.98 1.58
N THR A 38 -5.23 21.27 1.66
CA THR A 38 -4.73 22.10 0.55
C THR A 38 -3.49 22.88 1.01
N TYR A 39 -2.96 23.75 0.16
CA TYR A 39 -1.87 24.65 0.53
C TYR A 39 -2.28 26.11 0.81
N ASP A 40 -3.58 26.39 0.94
CA ASP A 40 -4.09 27.74 1.21
C ASP A 40 -3.58 28.32 2.55
N MET A 41 -3.40 27.46 3.56
CA MET A 41 -2.88 27.84 4.88
C MET A 41 -1.35 27.69 4.98
N GLY A 42 -0.67 27.47 3.86
CA GLY A 42 0.74 27.12 3.80
C GLY A 42 0.96 25.65 3.45
N PHE A 43 2.23 25.21 3.40
CA PHE A 43 2.55 23.84 3.06
C PHE A 43 2.01 22.86 4.13
N GLN A 44 1.29 21.84 3.71
CA GLN A 44 0.70 20.82 4.60
C GLN A 44 1.20 19.43 4.23
N ARG A 45 1.51 18.58 5.20
CA ARG A 45 1.76 17.16 4.88
C ARG A 45 0.49 16.54 4.32
N ARG A 46 0.62 15.60 3.39
CA ARG A 46 -0.51 14.90 2.75
C ARG A 46 -1.47 15.81 1.95
N GLY A 47 -1.15 17.10 1.83
CA GLY A 47 -2.01 18.09 1.17
C GLY A 47 -1.96 18.07 -0.36
N LEU A 48 -1.03 17.36 -0.99
CA LEU A 48 -0.89 17.44 -2.46
C LEU A 48 -2.13 16.94 -3.19
N PHE A 49 -2.76 15.88 -2.70
CA PHE A 49 -3.95 15.35 -3.39
C PHE A 49 -5.16 16.28 -3.22
N GLY A 50 -5.41 16.77 -2.01
CA GLY A 50 -6.49 17.73 -1.80
C GLY A 50 -6.23 19.08 -2.49
N GLU A 51 -4.97 19.50 -2.64
CA GLU A 51 -4.58 20.64 -3.48
C GLU A 51 -4.94 20.42 -4.96
N ILE A 52 -4.71 19.23 -5.51
CA ILE A 52 -5.15 18.92 -6.88
C ILE A 52 -6.68 18.93 -6.98
N LEU A 53 -7.37 18.41 -5.97
CA LEU A 53 -8.84 18.43 -5.91
C LEU A 53 -9.38 19.86 -5.78
N SER A 54 -8.68 20.78 -5.12
CA SER A 54 -9.11 22.17 -4.95
C SER A 54 -9.30 22.89 -6.30
N TRP A 55 -8.61 22.46 -7.36
CA TRP A 55 -8.78 23.01 -8.70
C TRP A 55 -10.14 22.69 -9.31
N ALA A 56 -10.71 21.53 -8.97
CA ALA A 56 -12.08 21.15 -9.36
C ALA A 56 -13.13 21.58 -8.31
N TYR A 57 -12.71 21.68 -7.04
CA TYR A 57 -13.55 21.96 -5.89
C TYR A 57 -13.01 23.18 -5.10
N PRO A 58 -13.05 24.39 -5.69
CA PRO A 58 -12.37 25.56 -5.12
C PRO A 58 -13.01 26.09 -3.84
N VAL A 59 -14.26 25.74 -3.55
CA VAL A 59 -14.99 26.17 -2.34
C VAL A 59 -15.06 25.09 -1.25
N GLY A 60 -14.51 23.90 -1.50
CA GLY A 60 -14.68 22.73 -0.65
C GLY A 60 -15.41 21.61 -1.38
N MET A 61 -15.58 20.48 -0.72
CA MET A 61 -16.22 19.29 -1.28
C MET A 61 -17.47 18.96 -0.49
N SER A 62 -18.52 18.49 -1.16
CA SER A 62 -19.65 17.83 -0.48
C SER A 62 -19.30 16.37 -0.17
N GLN A 63 -20.08 15.72 0.70
CA GLN A 63 -19.89 14.30 0.98
C GLN A 63 -20.03 13.43 -0.28
N THR A 64 -20.94 13.79 -1.20
CA THR A 64 -21.11 13.07 -2.47
C THR A 64 -19.89 13.19 -3.37
N ASP A 65 -19.24 14.35 -3.40
CA ASP A 65 -17.99 14.55 -4.16
C ASP A 65 -16.88 13.66 -3.60
N VAL A 66 -16.71 13.67 -2.27
CA VAL A 66 -15.71 12.85 -1.58
C VAL A 66 -15.92 11.37 -1.86
N HIS A 67 -17.17 10.88 -1.75
CA HIS A 67 -17.51 9.47 -2.02
C HIS A 67 -17.22 9.10 -3.48
N SER A 68 -17.52 9.99 -4.42
CA SER A 68 -17.28 9.77 -5.84
C SER A 68 -15.79 9.69 -6.17
N VAL A 69 -14.98 10.60 -5.62
CA VAL A 69 -13.51 10.58 -5.77
C VAL A 69 -12.92 9.32 -5.13
N ALA A 70 -13.34 8.96 -3.92
CA ALA A 70 -12.87 7.77 -3.22
C ALA A 70 -13.17 6.47 -4.00
N LEU A 71 -14.38 6.36 -4.55
CA LEU A 71 -14.81 5.24 -5.39
C LEU A 71 -13.97 5.15 -6.67
N LEU A 72 -13.80 6.27 -7.38
CA LEU A 72 -13.00 6.32 -8.61
C LEU A 72 -11.54 5.90 -8.35
N MET A 73 -10.95 6.39 -7.26
CA MET A 73 -9.60 6.05 -6.86
C MET A 73 -9.46 4.55 -6.54
N SER A 74 -10.43 3.99 -5.80
CA SER A 74 -10.44 2.56 -5.42
C SER A 74 -10.61 1.65 -6.63
N MET A 75 -11.53 2.00 -7.53
CA MET A 75 -11.70 1.32 -8.82
C MET A 75 -10.42 1.38 -9.65
N THR A 76 -9.78 2.56 -9.73
CA THR A 76 -8.54 2.75 -10.49
C THR A 76 -7.44 1.83 -9.99
N VAL A 77 -7.24 1.72 -8.67
CA VAL A 77 -6.25 0.78 -8.10
C VAL A 77 -6.61 -0.67 -8.38
N ALA A 78 -7.88 -1.06 -8.20
CA ALA A 78 -8.32 -2.41 -8.46
C ALA A 78 -8.02 -2.83 -9.92
N PHE A 79 -8.37 -1.97 -10.89
CA PHE A 79 -8.08 -2.23 -12.31
C PHE A 79 -6.59 -2.18 -12.63
N ALA A 80 -5.88 -1.16 -12.15
CA ALA A 80 -4.44 -1.00 -12.43
C ALA A 80 -3.63 -2.18 -11.90
N THR A 81 -3.88 -2.61 -10.67
CA THR A 81 -3.21 -3.78 -10.09
C THR A 81 -3.59 -5.06 -10.84
N PHE A 82 -4.88 -5.28 -11.14
CA PHE A 82 -5.32 -6.46 -11.87
C PHE A 82 -4.66 -6.58 -13.25
N PHE A 83 -4.69 -5.51 -14.05
CA PHE A 83 -4.10 -5.52 -15.39
C PHE A 83 -2.59 -5.63 -15.33
N TYR A 84 -1.93 -4.96 -14.38
CA TYR A 84 -0.50 -5.11 -14.16
C TYR A 84 -0.13 -6.57 -13.87
N PHE A 85 -0.80 -7.21 -12.91
CA PHE A 85 -0.49 -8.59 -12.55
C PHE A 85 -0.89 -9.59 -13.64
N ARG A 86 -2.02 -9.38 -14.32
CA ARG A 86 -2.40 -10.17 -15.50
C ARG A 86 -1.25 -10.19 -16.50
N ASP A 87 -0.74 -9.02 -16.86
CA ASP A 87 0.26 -8.88 -17.91
C ASP A 87 1.62 -9.46 -17.51
N ARG A 88 1.97 -9.36 -16.22
CA ARG A 88 3.24 -9.89 -15.70
C ARG A 88 3.20 -11.37 -15.37
N PHE A 89 2.04 -11.92 -15.01
CA PHE A 89 1.92 -13.33 -14.63
C PHE A 89 1.64 -14.23 -15.83
N GLN A 90 1.00 -13.75 -16.90
CA GLN A 90 0.69 -14.59 -18.07
C GLN A 90 1.91 -15.22 -18.76
N VAL A 91 3.10 -14.68 -18.54
CA VAL A 91 4.36 -15.11 -19.19
C VAL A 91 4.94 -16.38 -18.58
N ALA A 92 4.39 -16.88 -17.46
CA ALA A 92 4.95 -18.00 -16.71
C ALA A 92 3.91 -19.07 -16.39
N GLU A 93 4.33 -20.34 -16.32
CA GLU A 93 3.46 -21.47 -15.97
C GLU A 93 2.68 -21.29 -14.64
N PRO A 94 3.29 -20.84 -13.51
CA PRO A 94 2.54 -20.60 -12.28
C PRO A 94 1.67 -19.33 -12.32
N GLY A 95 1.67 -18.59 -13.44
CA GLY A 95 1.06 -17.28 -13.56
C GLY A 95 -0.43 -17.24 -13.19
N GLY A 96 -1.20 -18.21 -13.69
CA GLY A 96 -2.63 -18.28 -13.38
C GLY A 96 -2.91 -18.52 -11.90
N ILE A 97 -2.08 -19.32 -11.23
CA ILE A 97 -2.19 -19.56 -9.79
C ILE A 97 -1.84 -18.28 -9.02
N LEU A 98 -0.77 -17.58 -9.41
CA LEU A 98 -0.37 -16.33 -8.75
C LEU A 98 -1.41 -15.22 -8.91
N LEU A 99 -2.02 -15.08 -10.09
CA LEU A 99 -3.10 -14.12 -10.31
C LEU A 99 -4.30 -14.43 -9.42
N LEU A 100 -4.65 -15.72 -9.29
CA LEU A 100 -5.72 -16.17 -8.40
C LEU A 100 -5.40 -15.87 -6.94
N LEU A 101 -4.20 -16.25 -6.47
CA LEU A 101 -3.76 -16.00 -5.10
C LEU A 101 -3.75 -14.50 -4.78
N PHE A 102 -3.29 -13.67 -5.72
CA PHE A 102 -3.35 -12.21 -5.61
C PHE A 102 -4.80 -11.74 -5.46
N ALA A 103 -5.67 -12.11 -6.41
CA ALA A 103 -7.05 -11.65 -6.46
C ALA A 103 -7.86 -12.04 -5.23
N THR A 104 -7.55 -13.18 -4.60
CA THR A 104 -8.23 -13.65 -3.38
C THR A 104 -7.50 -13.27 -2.09
N SER A 105 -6.35 -12.60 -2.16
CA SER A 105 -5.54 -12.33 -0.97
C SER A 105 -6.20 -11.30 -0.05
N ILE A 106 -5.90 -11.41 1.25
CA ILE A 106 -6.25 -10.38 2.24
C ILE A 106 -5.66 -9.00 1.86
N GLY A 107 -4.47 -8.97 1.22
CA GLY A 107 -3.83 -7.74 0.79
C GLY A 107 -4.69 -6.98 -0.23
N THR A 108 -5.18 -7.69 -1.24
CA THR A 108 -6.09 -7.13 -2.26
C THR A 108 -7.41 -6.69 -1.64
N ALA A 109 -8.00 -7.51 -0.77
CA ALA A 109 -9.25 -7.17 -0.09
C ALA A 109 -9.13 -5.92 0.78
N THR A 110 -8.04 -5.76 1.53
CA THR A 110 -7.78 -4.59 2.37
C THR A 110 -7.48 -3.35 1.53
N VAL A 111 -6.65 -3.44 0.47
CA VAL A 111 -6.35 -2.29 -0.40
C VAL A 111 -7.62 -1.76 -1.08
N ILE A 112 -8.51 -2.65 -1.53
CA ILE A 112 -9.81 -2.29 -2.11
C ILE A 112 -10.78 -1.77 -1.04
N GLY A 113 -10.82 -2.40 0.13
CA GLY A 113 -11.72 -2.06 1.23
C GLY A 113 -11.35 -0.77 1.96
N ASN A 114 -10.09 -0.34 1.90
CA ASN A 114 -9.64 0.97 2.39
C ASN A 114 -10.02 2.08 1.40
N THR A 115 -11.30 2.14 1.04
CA THR A 115 -11.84 3.10 0.08
C THR A 115 -11.53 4.52 0.52
N GLY A 116 -10.93 5.31 -0.38
CA GLY A 116 -10.55 6.69 -0.10
C GLY A 116 -9.19 6.90 0.55
N TYR A 117 -8.47 5.85 0.97
CA TYR A 117 -7.13 6.03 1.54
C TYR A 117 -6.12 6.45 0.49
N LEU A 118 -5.30 7.46 0.81
CA LEU A 118 -4.27 7.98 -0.10
C LEU A 118 -3.20 6.94 -0.48
N ASP A 119 -3.05 5.85 0.28
CA ASP A 119 -2.17 4.72 -0.09
C ASP A 119 -2.52 4.12 -1.45
N GLN A 120 -3.78 4.23 -1.88
CA GLN A 120 -4.22 3.81 -3.20
C GLN A 120 -3.48 4.54 -4.33
N LEU A 121 -3.28 5.86 -4.20
CA LEU A 121 -2.50 6.64 -5.17
C LEU A 121 -1.03 6.20 -5.17
N LEU A 122 -0.48 5.87 -4.00
CA LEU A 122 0.88 5.36 -3.89
C LEU A 122 1.06 4.03 -4.65
N VAL A 123 0.06 3.14 -4.59
CA VAL A 123 0.05 1.90 -5.38
C VAL A 123 0.10 2.23 -6.88
N VAL A 124 -0.75 3.14 -7.38
CA VAL A 124 -0.75 3.52 -8.81
C VAL A 124 0.60 4.10 -9.22
N LEU A 125 1.14 5.06 -8.45
CA LEU A 125 2.44 5.67 -8.72
C LEU A 125 3.55 4.61 -8.77
N THR A 126 3.50 3.65 -7.86
CA THR A 126 4.45 2.54 -7.81
C THR A 126 4.34 1.65 -9.04
N LEU A 127 3.14 1.26 -9.45
CA LEU A 127 2.92 0.45 -10.65
C LEU A 127 3.46 1.13 -11.91
N ILE A 128 3.28 2.45 -12.02
CA ILE A 128 3.84 3.22 -13.13
C ILE A 128 5.37 3.23 -13.04
N ALA A 129 5.93 3.57 -11.86
CA ALA A 129 7.36 3.64 -11.62
C ALA A 129 8.08 2.32 -11.95
N VAL A 130 7.55 1.17 -11.53
CA VAL A 130 8.15 -0.16 -11.78
C VAL A 130 7.96 -0.63 -13.23
N SER A 131 7.00 -0.04 -13.96
CA SER A 131 6.75 -0.34 -15.38
C SER A 131 7.67 0.43 -16.32
N MET A 132 8.21 1.57 -15.89
CA MET A 132 9.11 2.40 -16.71
C MET A 132 10.39 1.67 -17.12
N GLN A 133 11.01 2.08 -18.22
CA GLN A 133 12.34 1.59 -18.59
C GLN A 133 13.44 2.18 -17.68
N SER A 134 14.63 1.56 -17.64
CA SER A 134 15.77 2.04 -16.83
C SER A 134 16.74 2.92 -17.60
N THR A 135 16.17 3.86 -18.36
CA THR A 135 16.91 4.98 -18.94
C THR A 135 17.16 6.05 -17.87
N THR A 136 18.06 7.01 -18.13
CA THR A 136 18.25 8.16 -17.24
C THR A 136 16.94 8.91 -16.99
N VAL A 137 16.17 9.16 -18.06
CA VAL A 137 14.83 9.76 -17.96
C VAL A 137 13.91 8.92 -17.08
N GLY A 138 13.91 7.58 -17.24
CA GLY A 138 13.11 6.69 -16.41
C GLY A 138 13.51 6.70 -14.93
N ILE A 139 14.78 6.93 -14.59
CA ILE A 139 15.22 7.08 -13.19
C ILE A 139 14.72 8.42 -12.63
N VAL A 140 14.87 9.51 -13.38
CA VAL A 140 14.38 10.84 -12.98
C VAL A 140 12.87 10.81 -12.74
N LEU A 141 12.09 10.20 -13.65
CA LEU A 141 10.64 10.08 -13.49
C LEU A 141 10.23 9.26 -12.26
N ARG A 142 10.99 8.21 -11.91
CA ARG A 142 10.77 7.46 -10.66
C ARG A 142 11.05 8.33 -9.42
N LEU A 143 12.11 9.14 -9.43
CA LEU A 143 12.38 10.09 -8.34
C LEU A 143 11.24 11.09 -8.20
N VAL A 144 10.73 11.63 -9.30
CA VAL A 144 9.55 12.52 -9.30
C VAL A 144 8.33 11.79 -8.72
N MET A 145 8.05 10.55 -9.13
CA MET A 145 6.95 9.76 -8.57
C MET A 145 7.11 9.47 -7.08
N VAL A 146 8.33 9.23 -6.61
CA VAL A 146 8.63 9.06 -5.19
C VAL A 146 8.40 10.37 -4.42
N ALA A 147 8.86 11.52 -4.94
CA ALA A 147 8.60 12.82 -4.32
C ALA A 147 7.09 13.13 -4.27
N VAL A 148 6.39 12.98 -5.39
CA VAL A 148 4.93 13.15 -5.46
C VAL A 148 4.23 12.20 -4.49
N GLY A 149 4.66 10.93 -4.43
CA GLY A 149 4.13 9.95 -3.49
C GLY A 149 4.31 10.38 -2.04
N VAL A 150 5.49 10.88 -1.64
CA VAL A 150 5.73 11.38 -0.28
C VAL A 150 4.88 12.62 0.04
N LEU A 151 4.65 13.51 -0.94
CA LEU A 151 3.78 14.68 -0.78
C LEU A 151 2.29 14.31 -0.63
N VAL A 152 1.86 13.24 -1.32
CA VAL A 152 0.53 12.66 -1.15
C VAL A 152 0.42 11.95 0.20
N HIS A 153 1.37 11.09 0.52
CA HIS A 153 1.43 10.40 1.80
C HIS A 153 2.86 9.89 2.05
N GLU A 154 3.44 10.28 3.18
CA GLU A 154 4.79 9.92 3.61
C GLU A 154 5.04 8.40 3.72
N ASN A 155 3.97 7.59 3.80
CA ASN A 155 4.03 6.14 3.71
C ASN A 155 4.68 5.63 2.42
N MET A 156 4.78 6.45 1.38
CA MET A 156 5.55 6.13 0.17
C MET A 156 6.97 5.65 0.48
N LEU A 157 7.60 6.24 1.50
CA LEU A 157 8.95 5.89 1.93
C LEU A 157 9.04 4.42 2.36
N PRO A 158 8.38 3.95 3.43
CA PRO A 158 8.48 2.54 3.85
C PRO A 158 7.73 1.57 2.94
N TYR A 159 6.69 2.02 2.22
CA TYR A 159 5.88 1.09 1.42
C TYR A 159 6.53 0.71 0.09
N PHE A 160 6.95 1.70 -0.69
CA PHE A 160 7.22 1.48 -2.10
C PHE A 160 8.56 2.02 -2.58
N ALA A 161 9.19 2.97 -1.89
CA ALA A 161 10.53 3.43 -2.27
C ALA A 161 11.58 2.29 -2.26
N PRO A 162 11.65 1.39 -1.25
CA PRO A 162 12.49 0.20 -1.27
C PRO A 162 12.16 -0.74 -2.43
N LEU A 163 10.88 -0.88 -2.78
CA LEU A 163 10.44 -1.74 -3.88
C LEU A 163 10.86 -1.18 -5.25
N ILE A 164 10.74 0.13 -5.46
CA ILE A 164 11.23 0.82 -6.67
C ILE A 164 12.77 0.74 -6.75
N GLY A 165 13.46 0.86 -5.61
CA GLY A 165 14.90 0.65 -5.52
C GLY A 165 15.31 -0.78 -5.91
N LEU A 166 14.61 -1.79 -5.39
CA LEU A 166 14.80 -3.19 -5.77
C LEU A 166 14.58 -3.40 -7.28
N GLU A 167 13.61 -2.73 -7.88
CA GLU A 167 13.34 -2.81 -9.31
C GLU A 167 14.54 -2.37 -10.15
N LEU A 168 15.19 -1.27 -9.77
CA LEU A 168 16.43 -0.79 -10.38
C LEU A 168 17.61 -1.75 -10.13
N TRP A 169 17.71 -2.29 -8.92
CA TRP A 169 18.71 -3.31 -8.55
C TRP A 169 18.65 -4.54 -9.45
N LEU A 170 17.44 -5.07 -9.68
CA LEU A 170 17.21 -6.30 -10.44
C LEU A 170 17.44 -6.14 -11.94
N ARG A 171 17.41 -4.92 -12.49
CA ARG A 171 17.64 -4.65 -13.91
C ARG A 171 19.11 -4.56 -14.32
N ARG A 172 20.03 -4.54 -13.36
CA ARG A 172 21.47 -4.41 -13.63
C ARG A 172 22.26 -5.55 -13.00
N PRO A 173 21.98 -6.82 -13.35
CA PRO A 173 22.64 -7.97 -12.72
C PRO A 173 24.17 -7.96 -12.92
N GLU A 174 24.63 -7.49 -14.08
CA GLU A 174 26.06 -7.45 -14.46
C GLU A 174 26.82 -6.23 -13.92
N ALA A 175 26.13 -5.26 -13.32
CA ALA A 175 26.80 -4.07 -12.79
C ALA A 175 27.60 -4.42 -11.52
N PRO A 176 28.71 -3.71 -11.23
CA PRO A 176 29.43 -3.86 -9.98
C PRO A 176 28.50 -3.70 -8.77
N MET A 177 28.73 -4.49 -7.71
CA MET A 177 27.89 -4.52 -6.51
C MET A 177 27.62 -3.14 -5.93
N VAL A 178 28.64 -2.28 -5.87
CA VAL A 178 28.53 -0.90 -5.38
C VAL A 178 27.55 -0.09 -6.21
N ASN A 179 27.61 -0.18 -7.54
CA ASN A 179 26.71 0.54 -8.44
C ASN A 179 25.27 0.05 -8.31
N ARG A 180 25.08 -1.27 -8.14
CA ARG A 180 23.76 -1.85 -7.87
C ARG A 180 23.20 -1.33 -6.55
N LEU A 181 24.01 -1.32 -5.49
CA LEU A 181 23.62 -0.87 -4.17
C LEU A 181 23.25 0.62 -4.16
N MET A 182 24.07 1.46 -4.79
CA MET A 182 23.77 2.89 -4.95
C MET A 182 22.43 3.10 -5.67
N MET A 183 22.16 2.35 -6.74
CA MET A 183 20.88 2.43 -7.45
C MET A 183 19.69 1.91 -6.65
N ALA A 184 19.88 0.93 -5.78
CA ALA A 184 18.81 0.46 -4.89
C ALA A 184 18.49 1.48 -3.79
N LEU A 185 19.53 2.11 -3.24
CA LEU A 185 19.42 3.03 -2.12
C LEU A 185 18.98 4.44 -2.53
N ILE A 186 19.18 4.84 -3.79
CA ILE A 186 18.81 6.20 -4.23
C ILE A 186 17.32 6.50 -3.97
N MET A 187 16.43 5.52 -4.16
CA MET A 187 14.99 5.70 -3.97
C MET A 187 14.60 5.90 -2.50
N PRO A 188 14.95 5.01 -1.56
CA PRO A 188 14.64 5.22 -0.15
C PRO A 188 15.38 6.44 0.43
N VAL A 189 16.65 6.68 0.08
CA VAL A 189 17.39 7.86 0.58
C VAL A 189 16.71 9.15 0.10
N PHE A 190 16.36 9.24 -1.18
CA PHE A 190 15.65 10.40 -1.71
C PHE A 190 14.28 10.57 -1.06
N ALA A 191 13.51 9.48 -0.91
CA ALA A 191 12.23 9.50 -0.20
C ALA A 191 12.38 9.98 1.25
N THR A 192 13.44 9.58 1.96
CA THR A 192 13.74 10.03 3.33
C THR A 192 14.03 11.52 3.37
N VAL A 193 14.84 12.04 2.43
CA VAL A 193 15.13 13.48 2.35
C VAL A 193 13.84 14.26 2.10
N ILE A 194 13.01 13.86 1.15
CA ILE A 194 11.73 14.53 0.89
C ILE A 194 10.81 14.42 2.10
N ALA A 195 10.68 13.24 2.73
CA ALA A 195 9.83 13.06 3.89
C ALA A 195 10.28 13.93 5.07
N ALA A 196 11.59 14.05 5.31
CA ALA A 196 12.13 14.94 6.33
C ALA A 196 11.79 16.41 6.03
N LEU A 197 11.93 16.86 4.78
CA LEU A 197 11.53 18.21 4.38
C LEU A 197 10.02 18.43 4.56
N VAL A 198 9.20 17.45 4.16
CA VAL A 198 7.74 17.49 4.32
C VAL A 198 7.36 17.59 5.80
N ILE A 199 8.04 16.87 6.68
CA ILE A 199 7.81 16.95 8.13
C ILE A 199 8.24 18.31 8.67
N VAL A 200 9.43 18.80 8.32
CA VAL A 200 9.95 20.08 8.82
C VAL A 200 9.08 21.26 8.38
N PHE A 201 8.66 21.31 7.12
CA PHE A 201 7.90 22.44 6.57
C PHE A 201 6.39 22.28 6.65
N GLY A 202 5.88 21.06 6.84
CA GLY A 202 4.45 20.74 6.82
C GLY A 202 3.84 20.52 8.20
N THR A 203 4.59 20.78 9.27
CA THR A 203 4.10 20.70 10.66
C THR A 203 3.81 22.11 11.16
N TYR A 204 2.60 22.30 11.68
CA TYR A 204 2.11 23.57 12.20
C TYR A 204 2.35 23.66 13.71
N PRO A 205 2.65 24.87 14.22
CA PRO A 205 2.63 25.13 15.66
C PRO A 205 1.24 24.85 16.26
N LEU A 206 1.20 24.42 17.52
CA LEU A 206 -0.04 24.11 18.23
C LEU A 206 -1.05 25.26 18.20
N GLU A 207 -0.57 26.50 18.27
CA GLU A 207 -1.40 27.71 18.26
C GLU A 207 -2.20 27.86 16.96
N SER A 208 -1.75 27.23 15.86
CA SER A 208 -2.42 27.25 14.56
C SER A 208 -3.53 26.19 14.44
N SER A 209 -3.65 25.27 15.41
CA SER A 209 -4.61 24.15 15.35
C SER A 209 -6.05 24.63 15.18
N ALA A 210 -6.50 25.61 15.98
CA ALA A 210 -7.86 26.13 15.88
C ALA A 210 -8.18 26.76 14.51
N ALA A 211 -7.21 27.47 13.91
CA ALA A 211 -7.35 28.04 12.58
C ALA A 211 -7.41 26.95 11.50
N LEU A 212 -6.61 25.89 11.64
CA LEU A 212 -6.63 24.75 10.73
C LEU A 212 -7.95 23.97 10.83
N HIS A 213 -8.47 23.73 12.03
CA HIS A 213 -9.79 23.13 12.23
C HIS A 213 -10.89 23.94 11.55
N ALA A 214 -10.95 25.26 11.79
CA ALA A 214 -11.95 26.13 11.18
C ALA A 214 -11.82 26.16 9.64
N TYR A 215 -10.59 26.13 9.12
CA TYR A 215 -10.36 26.04 7.68
C TYR A 215 -10.91 24.73 7.10
N ILE A 216 -10.57 23.58 7.69
CA ILE A 216 -11.05 22.27 7.21
C ILE A 216 -12.57 22.15 7.33
N ASP A 217 -13.16 22.66 8.41
CA ASP A 217 -14.62 22.74 8.58
C ASP A 217 -15.28 23.53 7.45
N SER A 218 -14.73 24.70 7.12
CA SER A 218 -15.24 25.55 6.03
C SER A 218 -15.19 24.88 4.66
N ARG A 219 -14.33 23.87 4.48
CA ARG A 219 -14.16 23.10 3.24
C ARG A 219 -15.05 21.86 3.20
N ALA A 220 -15.59 21.41 4.33
CA ALA A 220 -16.47 20.25 4.46
C ALA A 220 -17.93 20.68 4.24
N LEU A 221 -18.40 20.67 3.00
CA LEU A 221 -19.71 21.21 2.63
C LEU A 221 -20.85 20.26 3.05
N GLY A 222 -21.29 20.38 4.30
CA GLY A 222 -22.46 19.68 4.83
C GLY A 222 -22.18 18.28 5.38
N PHE A 223 -20.95 18.00 5.81
CA PHE A 223 -20.61 16.77 6.54
C PHE A 223 -19.55 17.03 7.61
N ASP A 224 -19.57 16.24 8.67
CA ASP A 224 -18.58 16.34 9.74
C ASP A 224 -17.23 15.79 9.28
N PHE A 225 -16.13 16.47 9.58
CA PHE A 225 -14.78 15.94 9.41
C PHE A 225 -14.27 15.34 10.73
N ARG A 226 -13.17 14.57 10.67
CA ARG A 226 -12.58 13.91 11.84
C ARG A 226 -11.41 14.73 12.41
N PRO A 227 -11.54 15.37 13.60
CA PRO A 227 -10.54 16.30 14.13
C PRO A 227 -9.13 15.71 14.32
N ASP A 228 -9.04 14.46 14.79
CA ASP A 228 -7.77 13.75 15.03
C ASP A 228 -6.97 13.47 13.74
N THR A 229 -7.58 13.65 12.56
CA THR A 229 -6.85 13.56 11.28
C THR A 229 -5.86 14.72 11.11
N LEU A 230 -6.01 15.79 11.89
CA LEU A 230 -5.09 16.92 11.95
C LEU A 230 -3.93 16.70 12.92
N ASP A 231 -4.00 15.72 13.82
CA ASP A 231 -2.94 15.44 14.80
C ASP A 231 -1.56 15.28 14.16
N PRO A 232 -1.41 14.59 13.00
CA PRO A 232 -0.13 14.54 12.34
C PRO A 232 0.34 15.93 11.91
N LEU A 233 -0.54 16.84 11.49
CA LEU A 233 -0.18 18.16 10.96
C LEU A 233 0.26 19.15 12.04
N VAL A 234 -0.03 18.89 13.31
CA VAL A 234 0.24 19.81 14.42
C VAL A 234 1.34 19.26 15.34
N ASP A 235 2.25 20.11 15.79
CA ASP A 235 3.26 19.74 16.78
C ASP A 235 2.62 19.61 18.19
N LEU A 236 2.07 18.43 18.48
CA LEU A 236 1.41 18.14 19.75
C LEU A 236 2.43 17.85 20.86
N PRO A 237 2.51 18.67 21.94
CA PRO A 237 3.46 18.46 23.03
C PRO A 237 3.29 17.13 23.79
N ALA A 238 2.10 16.51 23.67
CA ALA A 238 1.68 15.34 24.44
C ALA A 238 1.35 14.10 23.57
N GLY A 239 1.60 14.14 22.24
CA GLY A 239 1.20 13.07 21.30
C GLY A 239 1.82 11.70 21.61
N GLN A 240 2.89 11.64 22.41
CA GLN A 240 3.49 10.37 22.85
C GLN A 240 2.64 9.62 23.90
N GLY A 241 1.86 10.32 24.72
CA GLY A 241 1.08 9.70 25.82
C GLY A 241 -0.16 8.94 25.34
N VAL A 242 -0.94 9.56 24.45
CA VAL A 242 -2.20 8.98 23.93
C VAL A 242 -1.93 7.70 23.13
N HIS A 243 -0.85 7.68 22.36
CA HIS A 243 -0.45 6.48 21.63
C HIS A 243 0.10 5.39 22.56
N ALA A 244 0.88 5.73 23.59
CA ALA A 244 1.38 4.74 24.54
C ALA A 244 0.24 4.04 25.31
N GLU A 245 -0.82 4.77 25.68
CA GLU A 245 -2.01 4.19 26.31
C GLU A 245 -2.76 3.25 25.36
N ALA A 246 -2.87 3.60 24.08
CA ALA A 246 -3.47 2.72 23.08
C ALA A 246 -2.67 1.40 22.90
N TRP A 247 -1.33 1.43 23.05
CA TRP A 247 -0.46 0.22 22.97
C TRP A 247 -0.76 -0.77 24.10
N ALA A 248 -1.25 -0.28 25.24
CA ALA A 248 -1.54 -1.08 26.42
C ALA A 248 -2.96 -1.67 26.44
N THR A 249 -3.81 -1.35 25.44
CA THR A 249 -5.19 -1.88 25.41
C THR A 249 -5.23 -3.35 25.03
N ASN A 250 -6.09 -4.12 25.70
CA ASN A 250 -6.34 -5.53 25.35
C ASN A 250 -6.84 -5.69 23.90
N ASP A 251 -7.60 -4.72 23.39
CA ASP A 251 -8.05 -4.71 21.99
C ASP A 251 -6.87 -4.62 21.03
N TYR A 252 -5.92 -3.70 21.26
CA TYR A 252 -4.73 -3.60 20.43
C TYR A 252 -3.89 -4.88 20.47
N ILE A 253 -3.65 -5.45 21.65
CA ILE A 253 -2.92 -6.73 21.79
C ILE A 253 -3.65 -7.85 21.03
N PHE A 254 -4.98 -7.91 21.13
CA PHE A 254 -5.78 -8.87 20.38
C PHE A 254 -5.66 -8.65 18.87
N ARG A 255 -5.73 -7.41 18.39
CA ARG A 255 -5.56 -7.07 16.96
C ARG A 255 -4.17 -7.43 16.47
N LEU A 256 -3.13 -7.08 17.20
CA LEU A 256 -1.74 -7.40 16.87
C LEU A 256 -1.53 -8.92 16.83
N THR A 257 -2.04 -9.65 17.82
CA THR A 257 -1.86 -11.11 17.90
C THR A 257 -2.67 -11.82 16.83
N SER A 258 -3.92 -11.41 16.59
CA SER A 258 -4.81 -12.08 15.64
C SER A 258 -4.56 -11.61 14.19
N TYR A 259 -4.70 -10.33 13.88
CA TYR A 259 -4.47 -9.80 12.52
C TYR A 259 -2.99 -9.78 12.17
N GLY A 260 -2.12 -9.37 13.09
CA GLY A 260 -0.68 -9.39 12.85
C GLY A 260 -0.18 -10.82 12.72
N GLY A 261 -0.54 -11.72 13.66
CA GLY A 261 -0.13 -13.13 13.61
C GLY A 261 -0.55 -13.81 12.31
N VAL A 262 -1.80 -13.68 11.88
CA VAL A 262 -2.24 -14.25 10.60
C VAL A 262 -1.62 -13.52 9.42
N GLY A 263 -1.56 -12.19 9.42
CA GLY A 263 -0.89 -11.42 8.37
C GLY A 263 0.52 -11.93 8.12
N PHE A 264 1.29 -12.15 9.20
CA PHE A 264 2.62 -12.76 9.13
C PHE A 264 2.60 -14.17 8.55
N VAL A 265 1.66 -15.03 8.97
CA VAL A 265 1.51 -16.38 8.39
C VAL A 265 1.21 -16.30 6.89
N MET A 266 0.32 -15.40 6.46
CA MET A 266 -0.04 -15.23 5.06
C MET A 266 1.12 -14.71 4.23
N ILE A 267 1.87 -13.73 4.74
CA ILE A 267 3.11 -13.26 4.14
C ILE A 267 4.09 -14.43 4.05
N ALA A 268 4.33 -15.18 5.12
CA ALA A 268 5.27 -16.30 5.13
C ALA A 268 4.89 -17.40 4.12
N LEU A 269 3.60 -17.79 4.07
CA LEU A 269 3.12 -18.83 3.16
C LEU A 269 3.25 -18.44 1.68
N THR A 270 3.16 -17.15 1.35
CA THR A 270 3.37 -16.66 -0.02
C THR A 270 4.83 -16.33 -0.32
N PHE A 271 5.56 -15.79 0.65
CA PHE A 271 6.93 -15.33 0.52
C PHE A 271 7.97 -16.46 0.56
N LEU A 272 7.84 -17.45 1.46
CA LEU A 272 8.84 -18.52 1.57
C LEU A 272 9.01 -19.36 0.29
N PRO A 273 7.94 -19.74 -0.44
CA PRO A 273 8.07 -20.39 -1.75
C PRO A 273 8.81 -19.51 -2.75
N MET A 274 8.53 -18.20 -2.74
CA MET A 274 9.18 -17.22 -3.59
C MET A 274 10.68 -17.11 -3.27
N LEU A 275 11.03 -16.99 -1.99
CA LEU A 275 12.42 -16.94 -1.52
C LEU A 275 13.18 -18.22 -1.86
N ALA A 276 12.54 -19.38 -1.69
CA ALA A 276 13.10 -20.67 -2.09
C ALA A 276 13.31 -20.77 -3.61
N ALA A 277 12.39 -20.21 -4.41
CA ALA A 277 12.53 -20.13 -5.87
C ALA A 277 13.69 -19.22 -6.31
N MET A 278 14.08 -18.26 -5.47
CA MET A 278 15.26 -17.40 -5.65
C MET A 278 16.57 -18.04 -5.16
N SER A 279 16.59 -19.31 -4.74
CA SER A 279 17.79 -19.94 -4.16
C SER A 279 19.02 -19.99 -5.08
N HIS A 280 18.83 -19.91 -6.41
CA HIS A 280 19.93 -19.80 -7.37
C HIS A 280 20.51 -18.40 -7.50
N ARG A 281 19.86 -17.37 -6.93
CA ARG A 281 20.36 -16.00 -6.92
C ARG A 281 21.35 -15.77 -5.78
N PRO A 282 22.27 -14.80 -5.92
CA PRO A 282 23.13 -14.36 -4.83
C PRO A 282 22.32 -14.05 -3.55
N LEU A 283 22.92 -14.27 -2.38
CA LEU A 283 22.29 -13.96 -1.09
C LEU A 283 21.83 -12.50 -1.01
N VAL A 284 22.59 -11.57 -1.59
CA VAL A 284 22.27 -10.14 -1.55
C VAL A 284 20.99 -9.80 -2.31
N ASP A 285 20.71 -10.45 -3.45
CA ASP A 285 19.44 -10.28 -4.18
C ASP A 285 18.25 -10.72 -3.32
N ARG A 286 18.43 -11.83 -2.59
CA ARG A 286 17.41 -12.36 -1.68
C ARG A 286 17.17 -11.43 -0.50
N ILE A 287 18.24 -10.92 0.13
CA ILE A 287 18.14 -9.95 1.23
C ILE A 287 17.44 -8.67 0.76
N ALA A 288 17.81 -8.14 -0.41
CA ALA A 288 17.18 -6.95 -0.97
C ALA A 288 15.68 -7.16 -1.24
N ALA A 289 15.31 -8.32 -1.80
CA ALA A 289 13.91 -8.69 -2.02
C ALA A 289 13.13 -8.83 -0.71
N THR A 290 13.69 -9.51 0.29
CA THR A 290 13.10 -9.61 1.63
C THR A 290 12.90 -8.21 2.22
N GLY A 291 13.93 -7.36 2.17
CA GLY A 291 13.91 -6.00 2.69
C GLY A 291 12.78 -5.17 2.09
N ALA A 292 12.61 -5.20 0.76
CA ALA A 292 11.52 -4.48 0.09
C ALA A 292 10.12 -5.00 0.47
N ILE A 293 9.99 -6.30 0.73
CA ILE A 293 8.71 -6.92 1.13
C ILE A 293 8.33 -6.56 2.55
N VAL A 294 9.29 -6.58 3.48
CA VAL A 294 9.04 -6.33 4.91
C VAL A 294 9.14 -4.85 5.29
N ALA A 295 9.62 -3.98 4.39
CA ALA A 295 9.73 -2.54 4.66
C ALA A 295 8.44 -1.88 5.16
N PRO A 296 7.22 -2.19 4.65
CA PRO A 296 5.98 -1.65 5.19
C PRO A 296 5.75 -1.98 6.67
N LEU A 297 6.27 -3.11 7.15
CA LEU A 297 6.11 -3.57 8.53
C LEU A 297 6.94 -2.74 9.52
N SER A 298 7.92 -1.95 9.04
CA SER A 298 8.66 -1.01 9.89
C SER A 298 7.72 0.05 10.51
N LEU A 299 6.59 0.35 9.89
CA LEU A 299 5.60 1.27 10.45
C LEU A 299 4.88 0.72 11.68
N MET A 300 4.93 -0.59 11.95
CA MET A 300 4.38 -1.17 13.19
C MET A 300 5.08 -0.66 14.44
N VAL A 301 6.28 -0.07 14.30
CA VAL A 301 7.02 0.55 15.41
C VAL A 301 6.44 1.91 15.79
N VAL A 302 5.74 2.59 14.87
CA VAL A 302 5.29 3.99 15.07
C VAL A 302 3.79 4.19 14.87
N ALA A 303 3.09 3.21 14.32
CA ALA A 303 1.68 3.31 13.96
C ALA A 303 0.93 1.99 14.17
N PHE A 304 -0.40 2.09 14.28
CA PHE A 304 -1.28 1.05 14.80
C PHE A 304 -2.00 0.23 13.75
N ASP A 305 -1.79 0.57 12.48
CA ASP A 305 -2.60 0.06 11.37
C ASP A 305 -2.04 -1.26 10.83
N VAL A 306 -2.07 -2.27 11.72
CA VAL A 306 -1.47 -3.60 11.48
C VAL A 306 -2.04 -4.23 10.21
N SER A 307 -3.35 -4.14 9.99
CA SER A 307 -4.01 -4.75 8.82
C SER A 307 -3.55 -4.10 7.51
N ARG A 308 -3.44 -2.76 7.46
CA ARG A 308 -2.93 -2.05 6.28
C ARG A 308 -1.47 -2.40 6.02
N PHE A 309 -0.62 -2.43 7.04
CA PHE A 309 0.82 -2.70 6.86
C PHE A 309 1.07 -4.13 6.38
N MET A 310 0.34 -5.10 6.91
CA MET A 310 0.36 -6.49 6.43
C MET A 310 -0.15 -6.60 4.99
N ALA A 311 -1.22 -5.89 4.65
CA ALA A 311 -1.78 -5.90 3.30
C ALA A 311 -0.79 -5.36 2.26
N ILE A 312 -0.10 -4.27 2.57
CA ILE A 312 0.92 -3.68 1.67
C ILE A 312 2.16 -4.58 1.59
N ALA A 313 2.62 -5.18 2.70
CA ALA A 313 3.71 -6.15 2.65
C ALA A 313 3.37 -7.36 1.77
N LEU A 314 2.13 -7.87 1.87
CA LEU A 314 1.65 -8.97 1.03
C LEU A 314 1.53 -8.54 -0.45
N LEU A 315 1.06 -7.32 -0.73
CA LEU A 315 1.08 -6.75 -2.08
C LEU A 315 2.51 -6.69 -2.63
N ASN A 316 3.49 -6.29 -1.81
CA ASN A 316 4.89 -6.26 -2.19
C ASN A 316 5.43 -7.66 -2.53
N VAL A 317 4.97 -8.74 -1.87
CA VAL A 317 5.31 -10.12 -2.27
C VAL A 317 4.92 -10.37 -3.73
N PHE A 318 3.69 -10.02 -4.12
CA PHE A 318 3.21 -10.20 -5.50
C PHE A 318 3.95 -9.30 -6.49
N LEU A 319 4.25 -8.05 -6.12
CA LEU A 319 5.04 -7.14 -6.97
C LEU A 319 6.45 -7.66 -7.21
N VAL A 320 7.14 -8.16 -6.18
CA VAL A 320 8.46 -8.79 -6.33
C VAL A 320 8.38 -10.03 -7.20
N ALA A 321 7.36 -10.90 -7.00
CA ALA A 321 7.15 -12.06 -7.86
C ALA A 321 6.96 -11.64 -9.32
N ALA A 322 6.16 -10.62 -9.60
CA ALA A 322 5.94 -10.08 -10.94
C ALA A 322 7.23 -9.55 -11.58
N MET A 323 8.05 -8.83 -10.80
CA MET A 323 9.36 -8.34 -11.25
C MET A 323 10.30 -9.49 -11.61
N MET A 324 10.34 -10.54 -10.79
CA MET A 324 11.21 -11.71 -10.98
C MET A 324 10.76 -12.57 -12.16
N LEU A 325 9.46 -12.86 -12.29
CA LEU A 325 8.91 -13.66 -13.39
C LEU A 325 9.23 -13.07 -14.77
N SER A 326 9.18 -11.73 -14.88
CA SER A 326 9.50 -11.05 -16.14
C SER A 326 10.98 -11.05 -16.54
N ARG A 327 11.88 -11.56 -15.67
CA ARG A 327 13.34 -11.44 -15.84
C ARG A 327 14.11 -12.74 -15.64
N ASP A 328 13.50 -13.75 -15.03
CA ASP A 328 14.20 -14.94 -14.57
C ASP A 328 13.37 -16.20 -14.80
N GLU A 329 13.65 -16.88 -15.90
CA GLU A 329 12.99 -18.15 -16.22
C GLU A 329 13.26 -19.24 -15.19
N LYS A 330 14.46 -19.25 -14.58
CA LYS A 330 14.82 -20.25 -13.57
C LYS A 330 14.00 -20.04 -12.31
N PHE A 331 13.79 -18.79 -11.91
CA PHE A 331 12.84 -18.44 -10.86
C PHE A 331 11.42 -18.91 -11.20
N ALA A 332 10.92 -18.66 -12.41
CA ALA A 332 9.59 -19.10 -12.82
C ALA A 332 9.42 -20.63 -12.73
N ARG A 333 10.38 -21.40 -13.24
CA ARG A 333 10.40 -22.88 -13.15
C ARG A 333 10.45 -23.35 -11.70
N ASN A 334 11.35 -22.79 -10.90
CA ASN A 334 11.50 -23.15 -9.49
C ASN A 334 10.24 -22.83 -8.70
N LEU A 335 9.60 -21.68 -8.94
CA LEU A 335 8.37 -21.28 -8.26
C LEU A 335 7.21 -22.22 -8.57
N SER A 336 7.06 -22.63 -9.84
CA SER A 336 6.08 -23.66 -10.25
C SER A 336 6.21 -24.93 -9.41
N ALA A 337 7.44 -25.40 -9.20
CA ALA A 337 7.72 -26.60 -8.39
C ALA A 337 7.44 -26.41 -6.88
N ARG A 338 7.43 -25.17 -6.38
CA ARG A 338 7.19 -24.86 -4.95
C ARG A 338 5.73 -24.58 -4.62
N LEU A 339 4.91 -24.19 -5.60
CA LEU A 339 3.48 -23.94 -5.43
C LEU A 339 2.69 -25.26 -5.51
N SER A 340 2.79 -26.08 -4.47
CA SER A 340 2.03 -27.32 -4.38
C SER A 340 0.51 -27.04 -4.27
N PRO A 341 -0.36 -27.94 -4.75
CA PRO A 341 -1.80 -27.76 -4.62
C PRO A 341 -2.26 -27.56 -3.17
N ASN A 342 -1.67 -28.31 -2.23
CA ASN A 342 -1.98 -28.19 -0.81
C ASN A 342 -1.65 -26.78 -0.28
N LEU A 343 -0.47 -26.26 -0.63
CA LEU A 343 -0.08 -24.91 -0.24
C LEU A 343 -1.03 -23.85 -0.83
N VAL A 344 -1.36 -23.98 -2.12
CA VAL A 344 -2.29 -23.06 -2.80
C VAL A 344 -3.65 -23.09 -2.10
N VAL A 345 -4.20 -24.27 -1.84
CA VAL A 345 -5.48 -24.41 -1.12
C VAL A 345 -5.39 -23.82 0.28
N SER A 346 -4.31 -24.06 1.03
CA SER A 346 -4.11 -23.47 2.35
C SER A 346 -4.12 -21.93 2.30
N ILE A 347 -3.42 -21.33 1.34
CA ILE A 347 -3.40 -19.86 1.16
C ILE A 347 -4.80 -19.35 0.80
N LEU A 348 -5.52 -20.03 -0.10
CA LEU A 348 -6.88 -19.65 -0.50
C LEU A 348 -7.87 -19.73 0.66
N VAL A 349 -7.85 -20.83 1.43
CA VAL A 349 -8.72 -21.03 2.58
C VAL A 349 -8.44 -20.00 3.67
N LEU A 350 -7.18 -19.79 4.03
CA LEU A 350 -6.80 -18.79 5.03
C LEU A 350 -7.18 -17.38 4.57
N SER A 351 -6.92 -17.02 3.31
CA SER A 351 -7.34 -15.72 2.77
C SER A 351 -8.87 -15.57 2.82
N GLY A 352 -9.61 -16.60 2.42
CA GLY A 352 -11.07 -16.60 2.44
C GLY A 352 -11.66 -16.44 3.83
N ILE A 353 -11.14 -17.15 4.83
CA ILE A 353 -11.58 -17.02 6.24
C ILE A 353 -11.40 -15.58 6.73
N PHE A 354 -10.27 -14.95 6.42
CA PHE A 354 -10.01 -13.57 6.82
C PHE A 354 -10.89 -12.57 6.07
N VAL A 355 -11.02 -12.76 4.76
CA VAL A 355 -11.91 -11.92 3.96
C VAL A 355 -13.36 -12.06 4.43
N LEU A 356 -13.82 -13.23 4.86
CA LEU A 356 -15.17 -13.40 5.42
C LEU A 356 -15.29 -12.84 6.84
N ARG A 357 -14.27 -13.01 7.69
CA ARG A 357 -14.30 -12.50 9.07
C ARG A 357 -14.41 -10.98 9.12
N ASP A 358 -13.60 -10.27 8.34
CA ASP A 358 -13.64 -8.81 8.31
C ASP A 358 -14.95 -8.27 7.69
N LEU A 359 -15.71 -9.09 6.94
CA LEU A 359 -17.07 -8.71 6.52
C LEU A 359 -18.06 -8.72 7.69
N ASN A 360 -17.86 -9.60 8.67
CA ASN A 360 -18.76 -9.82 9.80
C ASN A 360 -18.47 -8.93 11.01
N ILE A 361 -17.36 -8.20 11.02
CA ILE A 361 -17.08 -7.21 12.06
C ILE A 361 -17.75 -5.90 11.63
N ASP A 362 -18.92 -5.62 12.23
CA ASP A 362 -19.67 -4.39 12.01
C ASP A 362 -18.85 -3.17 12.50
N PRO A 363 -18.39 -2.28 11.60
CA PRO A 363 -17.67 -1.07 12.03
C PRO A 363 -18.57 -0.08 12.78
N ARG A 364 -19.91 -0.18 12.64
CA ARG A 364 -20.86 0.75 13.28
C ARG A 364 -20.91 0.59 14.80
N GLY A 365 -20.44 -0.54 15.33
CA GLY A 365 -20.27 -0.73 16.77
C GLY A 365 -19.08 0.03 17.37
N LEU A 366 -18.17 0.56 16.54
CA LEU A 366 -16.96 1.27 16.98
C LEU A 366 -17.01 2.79 16.77
N SER A 367 -18.02 3.31 16.07
CA SER A 367 -18.24 4.76 15.92
C SER A 367 -18.99 5.39 17.09
N GLY A 368 -19.31 4.62 18.14
CA GLY A 368 -20.12 5.08 19.29
C GLY A 368 -19.36 5.27 20.61
N SER A 369 -18.05 5.02 20.67
CA SER A 369 -17.29 5.18 21.91
C SER A 369 -15.80 5.42 21.66
N ALA A 370 -15.45 6.67 21.40
CA ALA A 370 -14.17 7.28 21.75
C ALA A 370 -14.40 8.78 21.88
#